data_AF-A0A2E2IKK0-F1
#
_entry.id   AF-A0A2E2IKK0-F1
#
_cell.length_a   1.000
_cell.length_b   1.000
_cell.length_c   1.000
_cell.angle_alpha   90.00
_cell.angle_beta   90.00
_cell.angle_gamma   90.00
#
_symmetry.space_group_name_H-M   'P 1'
#
loop_
_entity.id
_entity.type
_entity.pdbx_description
1 polymer ?
#
loop_
_entity_poly.entity_id
_entity_poly.type
_entity_poly.pdbx_seq_one_letter_code
_entity_poly.pdbx_strand_id
1 'polypeptide(L)'
;MGIAISLHLLASVIWVGGLFFAFMFLRPVAATMLEPEQRFPLWASVFKRFFPWVWASIVTILVTGFGMLFMMGGMGGVGVHVHIMLLLGIFMILLFLHVFFNPFRKLKWAVAEHDWIASANELDKIRKFVRANLILGLIVIVIGSAGRYF
;
A
#
# COMPACT_ATOMS: atom_id res chain seq x y z
N MET A 1 -3.70 16.13 -19.50
CA MET A 1 -3.40 16.02 -18.06
C MET A 1 -4.57 15.56 -17.20
N GLY A 2 -5.81 16.04 -17.41
CA GLY A 2 -6.95 15.68 -16.54
C GLY A 2 -7.14 14.18 -16.28
N ILE A 3 -7.13 13.35 -17.34
CA ILE A 3 -7.26 11.89 -17.22
C ILE A 3 -6.12 11.29 -16.38
N ALA A 4 -4.87 11.70 -16.62
CA ALA A 4 -3.71 11.20 -15.88
C ALA A 4 -3.82 11.54 -14.38
N ILE A 5 -4.23 12.78 -14.05
CA ILE A 5 -4.48 13.21 -12.67
C ILE A 5 -5.58 12.36 -12.02
N SER A 6 -6.71 12.18 -12.70
CA SER A 6 -7.83 11.38 -12.17
C SER A 6 -7.43 9.94 -11.90
N LEU A 7 -6.73 9.29 -12.83
CA LEU A 7 -6.23 7.92 -12.65
C LEU A 7 -5.19 7.83 -11.53
N HIS A 8 -4.27 8.80 -11.45
CA HIS A 8 -3.26 8.85 -10.40
C HIS A 8 -3.89 8.97 -9.00
N LEU A 9 -4.89 9.84 -8.86
CA LEU A 9 -5.63 10.03 -7.62
C LEU A 9 -6.46 8.81 -7.25
N LEU A 10 -7.22 8.24 -8.19
CA LEU A 10 -8.00 7.03 -7.95
C LEU A 10 -7.12 5.86 -7.50
N ALA A 11 -5.99 5.64 -8.17
CA ALA A 11 -5.03 4.61 -7.80
C ALA A 11 -4.45 4.83 -6.40
N SER A 12 -4.13 6.08 -6.06
CA SER A 12 -3.65 6.48 -4.72
C SER A 12 -4.72 6.24 -3.64
N VAL A 13 -5.98 6.60 -3.92
CA VAL A 13 -7.11 6.40 -3.00
C VAL A 13 -7.40 4.92 -2.79
N ILE A 14 -7.41 4.10 -3.85
CA ILE A 14 -7.63 2.65 -3.75
C ILE A 14 -6.54 2.01 -2.89
N TRP A 15 -5.28 2.39 -3.10
CA TRP A 15 -4.17 1.81 -2.36
C TRP A 15 -4.15 2.28 -0.90
N VAL A 16 -4.05 3.59 -0.65
CA VAL A 16 -3.93 4.13 0.70
C VAL A 16 -5.23 3.97 1.49
N GLY A 17 -6.38 4.19 0.86
CA GLY A 17 -7.69 3.95 1.46
C GLY A 17 -7.94 2.48 1.79
N GLY A 18 -7.49 1.55 0.94
CA GLY A 18 -7.54 0.11 1.24
C GLY A 18 -6.67 -0.27 2.43
N LEU A 19 -5.45 0.29 2.53
CA LEU A 19 -4.58 0.10 3.70
C LEU A 19 -5.23 0.68 4.97
N PHE A 20 -5.83 1.87 4.87
CA PHE A 20 -6.53 2.52 5.97
C PHE A 20 -7.70 1.65 6.46
N PHE A 21 -8.54 1.18 5.55
CA PHE A 21 -9.66 0.30 5.88
C PHE A 21 -9.19 -0.99 6.56
N ALA A 22 -8.21 -1.66 5.96
CA ALA A 22 -7.67 -2.91 6.47
C ALA A 22 -7.10 -2.74 7.89
N PHE A 23 -6.36 -1.65 8.14
CA PHE A 23 -5.68 -1.43 9.40
C PHE A 23 -6.61 -0.91 10.51
N MET A 24 -7.49 0.05 10.19
CA MET A 24 -8.32 0.75 11.18
C MET A 24 -9.61 0.03 11.51
N PHE A 25 -10.20 -0.72 10.58
CA PHE A 25 -11.52 -1.35 10.78
C PHE A 25 -11.47 -2.86 10.70
N LEU A 26 -10.97 -3.42 9.60
CA LEU A 26 -10.98 -4.88 9.41
C LEU A 26 -10.15 -5.59 10.48
N ARG A 27 -8.97 -5.06 10.82
CA ARG A 27 -8.10 -5.65 11.84
C ARG A 27 -8.73 -5.74 13.23
N PRO A 28 -9.19 -4.65 13.86
CA PRO A 28 -9.76 -4.75 15.21
C PRO A 28 -11.00 -5.64 15.22
N VAL A 29 -11.87 -5.56 14.21
CA VAL A 29 -13.07 -6.41 14.12
C VAL A 29 -12.70 -7.89 13.98
N ALA A 30 -11.75 -8.23 13.11
CA ALA A 30 -11.27 -9.61 13.00
C ALA A 30 -10.60 -10.11 14.30
N ALA A 31 -9.98 -9.21 15.07
CA ALA A 31 -9.34 -9.53 16.33
C ALA A 31 -10.32 -9.71 17.50
N THR A 32 -11.56 -9.21 17.41
CA THR A 32 -12.58 -9.38 18.44
C THR A 32 -13.59 -10.46 18.09
N MET A 33 -13.91 -10.67 16.80
CA MET A 33 -15.00 -11.54 16.38
C MET A 33 -14.60 -12.96 15.99
N LEU A 34 -13.33 -13.19 15.66
CA LEU A 34 -12.87 -14.48 15.14
C LEU A 34 -11.91 -15.15 16.12
N GLU A 35 -11.89 -16.49 16.16
CA GLU A 35 -10.84 -17.22 16.86
C GLU A 35 -9.50 -17.10 16.11
N PRO A 36 -8.33 -17.24 16.78
CA PRO A 36 -7.02 -17.14 16.14
C PRO A 36 -6.88 -17.98 14.86
N GLU A 37 -7.40 -19.21 14.88
CA GLU A 37 -7.37 -20.17 13.77
C GLU A 37 -8.17 -19.70 12.54
N GLN A 38 -9.21 -18.89 12.74
CA GLN A 38 -10.03 -18.32 11.68
C GLN A 38 -9.47 -16.98 11.16
N ARG A 39 -8.70 -16.27 11.98
CA ARG A 39 -8.12 -14.96 11.63
C ARG A 39 -7.07 -15.07 10.53
N PHE A 40 -6.19 -16.06 10.58
CA PHE A 40 -5.09 -16.18 9.61
C PHE A 40 -5.58 -16.51 8.18
N PRO A 41 -6.52 -17.46 7.98
CA PRO A 41 -7.13 -17.72 6.68
C PRO A 41 -7.88 -16.50 6.11
N LEU A 42 -8.58 -15.73 6.96
CA LEU A 42 -9.23 -14.48 6.54
C LEU A 42 -8.18 -13.52 5.96
N TRP A 43 -7.10 -13.24 6.71
CA TRP A 43 -6.06 -12.31 6.27
C TRP A 43 -5.33 -12.77 5.02
N ALA A 44 -4.99 -14.06 4.92
CA ALA A 44 -4.39 -14.62 3.72
C ALA A 44 -5.29 -14.43 2.49
N SER A 45 -6.60 -14.62 2.66
CA SER A 45 -7.60 -14.45 1.60
C SER A 45 -7.82 -12.99 1.21
N VAL A 46 -7.88 -12.09 2.19
CA VAL A 46 -8.01 -10.64 1.98
C VAL A 46 -6.80 -10.13 1.22
N PHE A 47 -5.57 -10.45 1.66
CA PHE A 47 -4.35 -10.04 0.96
C PHE A 47 -4.25 -10.62 -0.45
N LYS A 48 -4.66 -11.88 -0.66
CA LYS A 48 -4.72 -12.50 -1.99
C LYS A 48 -5.59 -11.70 -2.96
N ARG A 49 -6.71 -11.13 -2.50
CA ARG A 49 -7.61 -10.30 -3.32
C ARG A 49 -7.15 -8.85 -3.43
N PHE A 50 -6.57 -8.29 -2.37
CA PHE A 50 -6.17 -6.89 -2.31
C PHE A 50 -4.85 -6.60 -3.05
N PHE A 51 -3.86 -7.49 -2.97
CA PHE A 51 -2.54 -7.23 -3.55
C PHE A 51 -2.52 -7.06 -5.08
N PRO A 52 -3.34 -7.75 -5.89
CA PRO A 52 -3.49 -7.43 -7.31
C PRO A 52 -3.94 -5.98 -7.56
N TRP A 53 -4.84 -5.45 -6.74
CA TRP A 53 -5.25 -4.03 -6.82
C TRP A 53 -4.12 -3.10 -6.42
N VAL A 54 -3.31 -3.46 -5.42
CA VAL A 54 -2.12 -2.68 -5.05
C VAL A 54 -1.12 -2.64 -6.20
N TRP A 55 -0.88 -3.77 -6.88
CA TRP A 55 -0.03 -3.81 -8.08
C TRP A 55 -0.58 -2.91 -9.19
N ALA A 56 -1.88 -2.99 -9.48
CA ALA A 56 -2.53 -2.13 -10.47
C ALA A 56 -2.41 -0.64 -10.10
N SER A 57 -2.59 -0.30 -8.82
CA SER A 57 -2.38 1.06 -8.31
C SER A 57 -0.95 1.53 -8.50
N ILE A 58 0.06 0.73 -8.13
CA ILE A 58 1.48 1.07 -8.29
C ILE A 58 1.81 1.37 -9.75
N VAL A 59 1.42 0.47 -10.66
CA VAL A 59 1.68 0.67 -12.10
C VAL A 59 0.99 1.93 -12.60
N THR A 60 -0.28 2.13 -12.24
CA THR A 60 -1.05 3.31 -12.65
C THR A 60 -0.41 4.60 -12.14
N ILE A 61 -0.01 4.65 -10.86
CA ILE A 61 0.64 5.81 -10.23
C ILE A 61 1.96 6.13 -10.92
N LEU A 62 2.80 5.13 -11.19
CA LEU A 62 4.09 5.34 -11.86
C LEU A 62 3.90 5.85 -13.30
N VAL A 63 3.06 5.17 -14.09
CA VAL A 63 2.82 5.56 -15.49
C VAL A 63 2.25 6.97 -15.58
N THR A 64 1.23 7.28 -14.79
CA THR A 64 0.61 8.60 -14.78
C THR A 64 1.52 9.67 -14.18
N GLY A 65 2.25 9.35 -13.10
CA GLY A 65 3.14 10.26 -12.40
C GLY A 65 4.34 10.68 -13.26
N PHE A 66 5.05 9.70 -13.85
CA PHE A 66 6.12 10.00 -14.79
C PHE A 66 5.60 10.67 -16.05
N GLY A 67 4.45 10.25 -16.59
CA GLY A 67 3.81 10.90 -17.73
C GLY A 67 3.56 12.40 -17.49
N MET A 68 2.99 12.75 -16.33
CA MET A 68 2.80 14.15 -15.93
C MET A 68 4.13 14.89 -15.75
N LEU A 69 5.13 14.24 -15.15
CA LEU A 69 6.46 14.81 -14.95
C LEU A 69 7.15 15.15 -16.29
N PHE A 70 7.06 14.26 -17.28
CA PHE A 70 7.58 14.54 -18.63
C PHE A 70 6.85 15.72 -19.29
N MET A 71 5.53 15.80 -19.16
CA MET A 71 4.74 16.93 -19.69
C MET A 71 5.06 18.27 -19.01
N MET A 72 5.54 18.25 -17.75
CA MET A 72 5.92 19.45 -16.98
C MET A 72 7.37 19.89 -17.20
N GLY A 73 8.09 19.33 -18.17
CA GLY A 73 9.48 19.68 -18.45
C GLY A 73 10.52 18.84 -17.71
N GLY A 74 10.11 17.69 -17.14
CA GLY A 74 11.01 16.74 -16.50
C GLY A 74 11.35 17.08 -15.05
N MET A 75 12.36 16.40 -14.50
CA MET A 75 12.77 16.54 -13.09
C MET A 75 13.25 17.96 -12.72
N GLY A 76 13.68 18.77 -13.70
CA GLY A 76 14.05 20.18 -13.47
C GLY A 76 12.87 21.15 -13.52
N GLY A 77 11.70 20.71 -14.01
CA GLY A 77 10.50 21.55 -14.18
C GLY A 77 9.48 21.41 -13.03
N VAL A 78 9.72 20.52 -12.07
CA VAL A 78 8.81 20.24 -10.95
C VAL A 78 9.38 20.76 -9.63
N GLY A 79 8.49 21.15 -8.71
CA GLY A 79 8.90 21.63 -7.38
C GLY A 79 9.46 20.52 -6.48
N VAL A 80 10.16 20.93 -5.41
CA VAL A 80 10.76 20.00 -4.42
C VAL A 80 9.74 19.01 -3.84
N HIS A 81 8.47 19.42 -3.69
CA HIS A 81 7.39 18.55 -3.20
C HIS A 81 7.20 17.29 -4.07
N VAL A 82 7.38 17.38 -5.39
CA VAL A 82 7.26 16.23 -6.31
C VAL A 82 8.41 15.25 -6.12
N HIS A 83 9.62 15.75 -5.88
CA HIS A 83 10.78 14.90 -5.58
C HIS A 83 10.60 14.15 -4.26
N ILE A 84 10.10 14.83 -3.22
CA ILE A 84 9.78 14.19 -1.93
C ILE A 84 8.67 13.14 -2.14
N MET A 85 7.62 13.48 -2.88
CA MET A 85 6.53 12.55 -3.21
C MET A 85 7.06 11.30 -3.92
N LEU A 86 7.93 11.46 -4.91
CA LEU A 86 8.56 10.34 -5.63
C LEU A 86 9.41 9.48 -4.69
N LEU A 87 10.25 10.10 -3.86
CA LEU A 87 11.11 9.39 -2.91
C LEU A 87 10.27 8.54 -1.94
N LEU A 88 9.25 9.13 -1.32
CA LEU A 88 8.35 8.42 -0.42
C LEU A 88 7.57 7.31 -1.14
N GLY A 89 7.11 7.57 -2.37
CA GLY A 89 6.45 6.58 -3.20
C GLY A 89 7.34 5.36 -3.49
N ILE A 90 8.63 5.58 -3.79
CA ILE A 90 9.61 4.50 -3.97
C ILE A 90 9.76 3.69 -2.67
N PHE A 91 9.90 4.34 -1.52
CA PHE A 91 9.94 3.64 -0.23
C PHE A 91 8.69 2.79 0.02
N MET A 92 7.50 3.33 -0.26
CA MET A 92 6.24 2.59 -0.13
C MET A 92 6.21 1.35 -1.03
N ILE A 93 6.70 1.46 -2.27
CA ILE A 93 6.80 0.32 -3.20
C ILE A 93 7.76 -0.73 -2.65
N LEU A 94 8.95 -0.33 -2.16
CA LEU A 94 9.92 -1.26 -1.58
C LEU A 94 9.35 -2.02 -0.37
N LEU A 95 8.63 -1.33 0.52
CA LEU A 95 7.93 -1.96 1.64
C LEU A 95 6.89 -2.98 1.15
N PHE A 96 6.10 -2.61 0.14
CA PHE A 96 5.11 -3.52 -0.45
C PHE A 96 5.76 -4.75 -1.11
N LEU A 97 6.83 -4.57 -1.90
CA LEU A 97 7.57 -5.66 -2.51
C LEU A 97 8.11 -6.62 -1.46
N HIS A 98 8.70 -6.11 -0.38
CA HIS A 98 9.15 -6.93 0.73
C HIS A 98 8.01 -7.74 1.32
N VAL A 99 6.86 -7.11 1.62
CA VAL A 99 5.66 -7.78 2.15
C VAL A 99 5.13 -8.86 1.21
N PHE A 100 5.03 -8.56 -0.08
CA PHE A 100 4.46 -9.45 -1.08
C PHE A 100 5.32 -10.70 -1.29
N PHE A 101 6.64 -10.53 -1.44
CA PHE A 101 7.54 -11.61 -1.80
C PHE A 101 8.01 -12.47 -0.62
N ASN A 102 8.00 -11.95 0.62
CA ASN A 102 8.49 -12.68 1.78
C ASN A 102 7.36 -13.09 2.75
N PRO A 103 6.87 -12.23 3.66
CA PRO A 103 5.96 -12.66 4.71
C PRO A 103 4.58 -13.07 4.18
N PHE A 104 4.08 -12.52 3.07
CA PHE A 104 2.80 -12.98 2.51
C PHE A 104 2.87 -14.41 1.95
N ARG A 105 3.98 -14.76 1.28
CA ARG A 105 4.18 -16.14 0.81
C ARG A 105 4.26 -17.11 1.98
N LYS A 106 5.00 -16.74 3.03
CA LYS A 106 5.14 -17.54 4.25
C LYS A 106 3.83 -17.67 5.02
N LEU A 107 3.05 -16.60 5.14
CA LEU A 107 1.72 -16.63 5.75
C LEU A 107 0.80 -17.61 5.04
N LYS A 108 0.74 -17.57 3.70
CA LYS A 108 -0.10 -18.52 2.94
C LYS A 108 0.30 -19.97 3.16
N TRP A 109 1.60 -20.24 3.23
CA TRP A 109 2.11 -21.58 3.46
C TRP A 109 1.82 -22.05 4.89
N ALA A 110 2.10 -21.22 5.90
CA ALA A 110 1.80 -21.53 7.30
C ALA A 110 0.31 -21.77 7.55
N VAL A 111 -0.57 -21.00 6.89
CA VAL A 111 -2.02 -21.22 6.96
C VAL A 111 -2.43 -22.55 6.33
N ALA A 112 -1.80 -22.94 5.22
CA ALA A 112 -2.10 -24.21 4.56
C ALA A 112 -1.63 -25.43 5.37
N GLU A 113 -0.54 -25.28 6.13
CA GLU A 113 0.01 -26.30 7.02
C GLU A 113 -0.62 -26.28 8.43
N HIS A 114 -1.59 -25.41 8.68
CA HIS A 114 -2.16 -25.18 10.02
C HIS A 114 -1.11 -24.79 11.09
N ASP A 115 0.03 -24.23 10.69
CA ASP A 115 1.03 -23.67 11.61
C ASP A 115 0.61 -22.26 12.04
N TRP A 116 -0.12 -22.21 13.15
CA TRP A 116 -0.65 -20.96 13.71
C TRP A 116 0.41 -20.06 14.33
N ILE A 117 1.51 -20.63 14.82
CA ILE A 117 2.62 -19.87 15.41
C ILE A 117 3.37 -19.12 14.31
N ALA A 118 3.73 -19.81 13.23
CA ALA A 118 4.33 -19.18 12.06
C ALA A 118 3.38 -18.16 11.41
N SER A 119 2.08 -18.48 11.32
CA SER A 119 1.06 -17.56 10.79
C SER A 119 0.98 -16.26 11.60
N ALA A 120 1.01 -16.33 12.93
CA ALA A 120 1.01 -15.16 13.80
C ALA A 120 2.25 -14.28 13.59
N ASN A 121 3.43 -14.91 13.54
CA ASN A 121 4.70 -14.22 13.35
C ASN A 121 4.77 -13.47 12.01
N GLU A 122 4.35 -14.12 10.92
CA GLU A 122 4.36 -13.50 9.60
C GLU A 122 3.28 -12.41 9.47
N LEU A 123 2.11 -12.61 10.05
CA LEU A 123 1.07 -11.59 10.05
C LEU A 123 1.49 -10.35 10.87
N ASP A 124 2.23 -10.50 11.97
CA ASP A 124 2.75 -9.37 12.74
C ASP A 124 3.79 -8.55 11.94
N LYS A 125 4.67 -9.24 11.19
CA LYS A 125 5.60 -8.57 10.26
C LYS A 125 4.83 -7.77 9.21
N ILE A 126 3.83 -8.36 8.57
CA ILE A 126 2.98 -7.67 7.58
C ILE A 126 2.35 -6.42 8.18
N ARG A 127 1.82 -6.51 9.41
CA ARG A 127 1.19 -5.36 10.10
C ARG A 127 2.15 -4.21 10.31
N LYS A 128 3.41 -4.47 10.70
CA LYS A 128 4.43 -3.41 10.89
C LYS A 128 4.70 -2.66 9.58
N PHE A 129 4.87 -3.40 8.48
CA PHE A 129 5.07 -2.82 7.16
C PHE A 129 3.84 -2.09 6.63
N VAL A 130 2.64 -2.67 6.77
CA VAL A 130 1.37 -2.03 6.39
C VAL A 130 1.16 -0.73 7.15
N ARG A 131 1.46 -0.68 8.45
CA ARG A 131 1.38 0.54 9.26
C ARG A 131 2.34 1.62 8.75
N ALA A 132 3.60 1.26 8.50
CA ALA A 132 4.58 2.18 7.95
C ALA A 132 4.13 2.72 6.57
N ASN A 133 3.66 1.83 5.71
CA ASN A 133 3.18 2.17 4.36
C ASN A 133 1.95 3.10 4.43
N LEU A 134 1.01 2.85 5.35
CA LEU A 134 -0.13 3.73 5.57
C LEU A 134 0.29 5.14 6.00
N ILE A 135 1.20 5.26 6.98
CA ILE A 135 1.69 6.57 7.45
C ILE A 135 2.35 7.33 6.30
N LEU A 136 3.24 6.68 5.55
CA LEU A 136 3.89 7.27 4.38
C LEU A 136 2.87 7.69 3.32
N GLY A 137 1.87 6.85 3.05
CA GLY A 137 0.80 7.14 2.08
C GLY A 137 -0.03 8.37 2.46
N LEU A 138 -0.37 8.52 3.75
CA LEU A 138 -1.07 9.71 4.23
C LEU A 138 -0.21 10.97 4.09
N ILE A 139 1.08 10.90 4.42
CA ILE A 139 2.04 12.01 4.23
C ILE A 139 2.12 12.38 2.74
N VAL A 140 2.24 11.39 1.86
CA VAL A 140 2.29 11.59 0.40
C VAL A 140 1.04 12.27 -0.11
N ILE A 141 -0.15 11.88 0.36
CA ILE A 141 -1.42 12.53 -0.03
C ILE A 141 -1.45 13.99 0.42
N VAL A 142 -1.00 14.29 1.65
CA VAL A 142 -0.91 15.67 2.15
C VAL A 142 0.06 16.49 1.29
N ILE A 143 1.25 15.97 1.00
CA ILE A 143 2.24 16.65 0.15
C ILE A 143 1.69 16.89 -1.26
N GLY A 144 1.07 15.87 -1.88
CA GLY A 144 0.54 15.97 -3.23
C GLY A 144 -0.65 16.91 -3.36
N SER A 145 -1.46 17.05 -2.32
CA SER A 145 -2.64 17.95 -2.31
C SER A 145 -2.28 19.37 -1.87
N ALA A 146 -1.46 19.52 -0.83
CA ALA A 146 -1.09 20.81 -0.25
C ALA A 146 0.09 21.48 -0.96
N GLY A 147 1.00 20.72 -1.57
CA GLY A 147 2.21 21.24 -2.23
C GLY A 147 1.94 22.11 -3.47
N ARG A 148 0.67 22.24 -3.90
CA ARG A 148 0.26 23.23 -4.89
C ARG A 148 0.08 24.64 -4.30
N TYR A 149 -0.13 24.74 -2.99
CA TYR A 149 -0.45 25.98 -2.28
C TYR A 149 0.74 26.57 -1.51
N PHE A 150 1.88 25.87 -1.48
CA PHE A 150 3.14 26.26 -0.83
C PHE A 150 4.31 26.02 -1.79
#